data_AF-A0A945HAS0-F1
#
_entry.id   AF-A0A945HAS0-F1
#
_cell.length_a   1.000
_cell.length_b   1.000
_cell.length_c   1.000
_cell.angle_alpha   90.00
_cell.angle_beta   90.00
_cell.angle_gamma   90.00
#
_symmetry.space_group_name_H-M   'P 1'
#
loop_
_entity.id
_entity.type
_entity.pdbx_description
1 polymer ?
#
loop_
_entity_poly.entity_id
_entity_poly.type
_entity_poly.pdbx_seq_one_letter_code
_entity_poly.pdbx_strand_id
1 'polypeptide(L)'
;MVINTNTTAMASQRSLASSTTNLAKSLARLSSGSKITSPEDDAAGLAQSIKFEAQMNRNTAVRSNIGNAVSFTQTQDGFLQKVQSSLDRMSELSVLSQDITKTQTDRSNYSVEFTQLQSYISDIGSKKFNGVTLFASAGAAVTI
;
A
#
# COMPACT_ATOMS: atom_id res chain seq x y z
N MET A 1 -49.02 49.55 -34.98
CA MET A 1 -48.42 49.53 -33.63
C MET A 1 -49.15 48.51 -32.79
N VAL A 2 -48.45 47.51 -32.26
CA VAL A 2 -49.04 46.52 -31.35
C VAL A 2 -48.91 47.09 -29.93
N ILE A 3 -50.03 47.47 -29.31
CA ILE A 3 -50.07 48.09 -27.96
C ILE A 3 -50.04 47.02 -26.85
N ASN A 4 -50.45 45.78 -27.15
CA ASN A 4 -50.60 44.71 -26.16
C ASN A 4 -49.38 43.78 -25.98
N THR A 5 -48.30 43.96 -26.76
CA THR A 5 -47.10 43.11 -26.65
C THR A 5 -45.86 43.98 -26.73
N ASN A 6 -45.15 44.09 -25.61
CA ASN A 6 -43.90 44.81 -25.52
C ASN A 6 -42.73 43.86 -25.78
N THR A 7 -42.32 43.76 -27.05
CA THR A 7 -41.26 42.85 -27.50
C THR A 7 -39.89 43.19 -26.92
N THR A 8 -39.60 44.47 -26.64
CA THR A 8 -38.34 44.88 -26.00
C THR A 8 -38.30 44.49 -24.53
N ALA A 9 -39.41 44.66 -23.80
CA ALA A 9 -39.52 44.16 -22.43
C ALA A 9 -39.41 42.62 -22.36
N MET A 10 -40.05 41.90 -23.28
CA MET A 10 -39.94 40.44 -23.36
C MET A 10 -38.51 39.98 -23.69
N ALA A 11 -37.79 40.68 -24.57
CA ALA A 11 -36.39 40.40 -24.86
C ALA A 11 -35.49 40.62 -23.62
N SER A 12 -35.68 41.74 -22.92
CA SER A 12 -34.98 42.02 -21.65
C SER A 12 -35.28 40.98 -20.57
N GLN A 13 -36.52 40.51 -20.46
CA GLN A 13 -36.90 39.45 -19.51
C GLN A 13 -36.22 38.12 -19.85
N ARG A 14 -36.11 37.74 -21.13
CA ARG A 14 -35.38 36.54 -21.55
C ARG A 14 -33.88 36.64 -21.24
N SER A 15 -33.26 37.79 -21.50
CA SER A 15 -31.86 38.04 -21.16
C SER A 15 -31.62 37.99 -19.65
N LEU A 16 -32.51 38.55 -18.85
CA LEU A 16 -32.45 38.47 -17.39
C LEU A 16 -32.55 37.01 -16.92
N ALA A 17 -33.51 36.24 -17.44
CA ALA A 17 -33.66 34.83 -17.12
C ALA A 17 -32.38 34.03 -17.43
N SER A 18 -31.77 34.24 -18.60
CA SER A 18 -30.49 33.61 -18.96
C SER A 18 -29.37 34.00 -18.00
N SER A 19 -29.27 35.27 -17.60
CA SER A 19 -28.28 35.75 -16.63
C SER A 19 -28.47 35.12 -15.25
N THR A 20 -29.72 34.99 -14.79
CA THR A 20 -30.05 34.32 -13.52
C THR A 20 -29.65 32.84 -13.54
N THR A 21 -29.92 32.12 -14.64
CA THR A 21 -29.49 30.72 -14.79
C THR A 21 -27.97 30.58 -14.77
N ASN A 22 -27.24 31.46 -15.47
CA ASN A 22 -25.78 31.45 -15.49
C ASN A 22 -25.18 31.78 -14.12
N LEU A 23 -25.77 32.73 -13.39
CA LEU A 23 -25.37 33.04 -12.01
C LEU A 23 -25.58 31.84 -11.08
N ALA A 24 -26.73 31.15 -11.18
CA ALA A 24 -26.99 29.96 -10.40
C ALA A 24 -25.97 28.83 -10.67
N LYS A 25 -25.60 28.62 -11.94
CA LYS A 25 -24.52 27.67 -12.30
C LYS A 25 -23.17 28.07 -11.70
N SER A 26 -22.79 29.35 -11.78
CA SER A 26 -21.55 29.85 -11.20
C SER A 26 -21.51 29.69 -9.68
N LEU A 27 -22.62 29.96 -8.99
CA LEU A 27 -22.76 29.74 -7.56
C LEU A 27 -22.65 28.26 -7.19
N ALA A 28 -23.23 27.35 -7.97
CA ALA A 28 -23.11 25.91 -7.73
C ALA A 28 -21.65 25.43 -7.89
N ARG A 29 -20.92 25.93 -8.90
CA ARG A 29 -19.48 25.65 -9.09
C ARG A 29 -18.64 26.20 -7.95
N LEU A 30 -18.93 27.42 -7.51
CA LEU A 30 -18.24 28.03 -6.36
C LEU A 30 -18.50 27.24 -5.07
N SER A 31 -19.74 26.86 -4.81
CA SER A 31 -20.12 26.11 -3.60
C SER A 31 -19.56 24.69 -3.57
N SER A 32 -19.43 24.04 -4.73
CA SER A 32 -18.87 22.68 -4.83
C SER A 32 -17.35 22.66 -4.96
N GLY A 33 -16.73 23.78 -5.35
CA GLY A 33 -15.32 23.84 -5.72
C GLY A 33 -14.97 23.08 -7.00
N SER A 34 -15.95 22.50 -7.70
CA SER A 34 -15.75 21.75 -8.95
C SER A 34 -16.19 22.56 -10.16
N LYS A 35 -15.40 22.51 -11.22
CA LYS A 35 -15.76 23.09 -12.52
C LYS A 35 -16.96 22.38 -13.16
N ILE A 36 -17.09 21.06 -12.96
CA ILE A 36 -18.16 20.24 -13.52
C ILE A 36 -19.12 19.86 -12.38
N THR A 37 -20.30 20.48 -12.36
CA THR A 37 -21.34 20.27 -11.34
C THR A 37 -22.50 19.42 -11.84
N SER A 38 -22.65 19.26 -13.15
CA SER A 38 -23.69 18.42 -13.75
C SER A 38 -23.12 17.64 -14.95
N PRO A 39 -23.53 16.37 -15.16
CA PRO A 39 -23.09 15.57 -16.30
C PRO A 39 -23.42 16.20 -17.66
N GLU A 40 -24.46 17.03 -17.70
CA GLU A 40 -24.91 17.76 -18.90
C GLU A 40 -23.93 18.85 -19.34
N ASP A 41 -23.13 19.40 -18.42
CA ASP A 41 -22.19 20.49 -18.73
C ASP A 41 -20.92 19.97 -19.46
N ASP A 42 -20.43 18.76 -19.12
CA ASP A 42 -19.29 18.10 -19.78
C ASP A 42 -19.22 16.59 -19.42
N ALA A 43 -19.94 15.76 -20.19
CA ALA A 43 -20.00 14.32 -19.94
C ALA A 43 -18.64 13.61 -20.13
N ALA A 44 -17.82 14.06 -21.09
CA ALA A 44 -16.53 13.44 -21.37
C ALA A 44 -15.48 13.79 -20.30
N GLY A 45 -15.42 15.06 -19.89
CA GLY A 45 -14.57 15.54 -18.80
C GLY A 45 -14.97 14.91 -17.46
N LEU A 46 -16.27 14.74 -17.20
CA LEU A 46 -16.75 14.03 -16.02
C LEU A 46 -16.35 12.56 -16.04
N ALA A 47 -16.54 11.86 -17.18
CA ALA A 47 -16.17 10.46 -17.31
C ALA A 47 -14.66 10.24 -17.08
N GLN A 48 -13.81 11.13 -17.59
CA GLN A 48 -12.37 11.05 -17.34
C GLN A 48 -12.01 11.36 -15.88
N SER A 49 -12.71 12.31 -15.25
CA SER A 49 -12.51 12.64 -13.83
C SER A 49 -12.85 11.45 -12.92
N ILE A 50 -13.98 10.76 -13.18
CA ILE A 50 -14.37 9.53 -12.46
C ILE A 50 -13.34 8.42 -12.67
N LYS A 51 -12.80 8.26 -13.89
CA LYS A 51 -11.72 7.30 -14.15
C LYS A 51 -10.48 7.61 -13.32
N PHE A 52 -10.08 8.89 -13.23
CA PHE A 52 -8.95 9.28 -12.40
C PHE A 52 -9.23 9.08 -10.92
N GLU A 53 -10.42 9.38 -10.43
CA GLU A 53 -10.83 9.09 -9.05
C GLU A 53 -10.75 7.59 -8.74
N ALA A 54 -11.24 6.74 -9.64
CA ALA A 54 -11.12 5.30 -9.51
C ALA A 54 -9.65 4.82 -9.55
N GLN A 55 -8.80 5.46 -10.35
CA GLN A 55 -7.35 5.19 -10.35
C GLN A 55 -6.68 5.65 -9.05
N MET A 56 -7.04 6.81 -8.51
CA MET A 56 -6.53 7.32 -7.23
C MET A 56 -6.90 6.37 -6.09
N ASN A 57 -8.15 5.93 -6.03
CA ASN A 57 -8.61 4.96 -5.03
C ASN A 57 -7.86 3.63 -5.13
N ARG A 58 -7.66 3.12 -6.35
CA ARG A 58 -6.81 1.93 -6.57
C ARG A 58 -5.37 2.17 -6.14
N ASN A 59 -4.77 3.32 -6.46
CA ASN A 59 -3.41 3.64 -6.06
C ASN A 59 -3.26 3.68 -4.53
N THR A 60 -4.24 4.21 -3.81
CA THR A 60 -4.27 4.20 -2.34
C THR A 60 -4.26 2.77 -1.79
N ALA A 61 -5.04 1.86 -2.36
CA ALA A 61 -5.02 0.45 -1.98
C ALA A 61 -3.65 -0.20 -2.29
N VAL A 62 -3.08 0.06 -3.47
CA VAL A 62 -1.74 -0.43 -3.85
C VAL A 62 -0.67 0.08 -2.89
N ARG A 63 -0.72 1.34 -2.46
CA ARG A 63 0.22 1.89 -1.46
C ARG A 63 0.15 1.13 -0.13
N SER A 64 -1.05 0.77 0.32
CA SER A 64 -1.23 -0.05 1.52
C SER A 64 -0.64 -1.45 1.33
N ASN A 65 -0.86 -2.08 0.17
CA ASN A 65 -0.25 -3.37 -0.16
C ASN A 65 1.27 -3.33 -0.19
N ILE A 66 1.87 -2.27 -0.76
CA ILE A 66 3.32 -2.04 -0.73
C ILE A 66 3.81 -1.89 0.71
N GLY A 67 3.09 -1.13 1.55
CA GLY A 67 3.42 -1.01 2.97
C GLY A 67 3.48 -2.37 3.68
N ASN A 68 2.49 -3.24 3.44
CA ASN A 68 2.49 -4.60 3.96
C ASN A 68 3.65 -5.45 3.42
N ALA A 69 3.99 -5.31 2.13
CA ALA A 69 5.12 -6.00 1.53
C ALA A 69 6.46 -5.55 2.16
N VAL A 70 6.62 -4.26 2.45
CA VAL A 70 7.78 -3.73 3.17
C VAL A 70 7.86 -4.28 4.59
N SER A 71 6.75 -4.30 5.33
CA SER A 71 6.73 -4.89 6.68
C SER A 71 7.04 -6.39 6.66
N PHE A 72 6.57 -7.10 5.63
CA PHE A 72 6.87 -8.51 5.42
C PHE A 72 8.37 -8.73 5.20
N THR A 73 9.01 -7.98 4.28
CA THR A 73 10.44 -8.12 3.99
C THR A 73 11.33 -7.67 5.14
N GLN A 74 10.96 -6.61 5.87
CA GLN A 74 11.66 -6.20 7.09
C GLN A 74 11.61 -7.28 8.17
N THR A 75 10.47 -7.97 8.30
CA THR A 75 10.35 -9.10 9.24
C THR A 75 11.25 -10.26 8.81
N GLN A 76 11.30 -10.59 7.51
CA GLN A 76 12.23 -11.59 6.97
C GLN A 76 13.68 -11.22 7.28
N ASP A 77 14.08 -9.97 7.03
CA ASP A 77 15.43 -9.49 7.28
C ASP A 77 15.83 -9.60 8.76
N GLY A 78 14.92 -9.22 9.68
CA GLY A 78 15.15 -9.38 11.11
C GLY A 78 15.39 -10.83 11.54
N PHE A 79 14.67 -11.80 10.95
CA PHE A 79 14.94 -13.22 11.18
C PHE A 79 16.28 -13.65 10.59
N LEU A 80 16.63 -13.21 9.38
CA LEU A 80 17.90 -13.55 8.73
C LEU A 80 19.10 -13.00 9.50
N GLN A 81 19.00 -11.82 10.12
CA GLN A 81 20.03 -11.30 11.01
C GLN A 81 20.27 -12.23 12.21
N LYS A 82 19.21 -12.82 12.78
CA LYS A 82 19.36 -13.81 13.86
C LYS A 82 19.93 -15.14 13.38
N VAL A 83 19.58 -15.57 12.16
CA VAL A 83 20.23 -16.74 11.52
C VAL A 83 21.73 -16.49 11.37
N GLN A 84 22.13 -15.31 10.88
CA GLN A 84 23.53 -14.95 10.73
C GLN A 84 24.29 -15.06 12.07
N SER A 85 23.80 -14.40 13.12
CA SER A 85 24.45 -14.48 14.44
C SER A 85 24.51 -15.91 14.99
N SER A 86 23.50 -16.74 14.69
CA SER A 86 23.48 -18.15 15.09
C SER A 86 24.55 -18.95 14.33
N LEU A 87 24.72 -18.70 13.03
CA LEU A 87 25.75 -19.35 12.20
C LEU A 87 27.16 -18.93 12.62
N ASP A 88 27.37 -17.65 12.96
CA ASP A 88 28.64 -17.16 13.49
C ASP A 88 28.98 -17.90 14.79
N ARG A 89 28.01 -18.03 15.71
CA ARG A 89 28.17 -18.80 16.95
C ARG A 89 28.43 -20.29 16.71
N MET A 90 27.73 -20.91 15.75
CA MET A 90 27.98 -22.30 15.36
C MET A 90 29.42 -22.49 14.82
N SER A 91 29.95 -21.52 14.09
CA SER A 91 31.33 -21.51 13.61
C SER A 91 32.34 -21.44 14.76
N GLU A 92 32.11 -20.57 15.75
CA GLU A 92 32.92 -20.49 16.97
C GLU A 92 32.93 -21.83 17.73
N LEU A 93 31.75 -22.44 17.92
CA LEU A 93 31.62 -23.73 18.60
C LEU A 93 32.37 -24.85 17.86
N SER A 94 32.34 -24.83 16.52
CA SER A 94 33.09 -25.79 15.70
C SER A 94 34.59 -25.69 15.93
N VAL A 95 35.14 -24.48 15.97
CA VAL A 95 36.58 -24.24 16.26
C VAL A 95 36.91 -24.62 17.70
N LEU A 96 36.07 -24.24 18.67
CA LEU A 96 36.25 -24.60 20.08
C LEU A 96 36.21 -26.13 20.30
N SER A 97 35.42 -26.86 19.52
CA SER A 97 35.34 -28.33 19.62
C SER A 97 36.58 -29.06 19.07
N GLN A 98 37.40 -28.39 18.26
CA GLN A 98 38.65 -28.92 17.69
C GLN A 98 39.88 -28.61 18.56
N ASP A 99 39.76 -27.70 19.53
CA ASP A 99 40.82 -27.37 20.46
C ASP A 99 41.14 -28.56 21.38
N ILE A 100 42.40 -29.03 21.31
CA ILE A 100 42.92 -30.17 22.06
C ILE A 100 42.97 -29.95 23.57
N THR A 101 42.88 -28.69 24.04
CA THR A 101 42.91 -28.34 25.46
C THR A 101 41.56 -28.51 26.16
N LYS A 102 40.48 -28.76 25.40
CA LYS A 102 39.12 -28.88 25.94
C LYS A 102 38.83 -30.29 26.43
N THR A 103 38.06 -30.39 27.52
CA THR A 103 37.67 -31.69 28.07
C THR A 103 36.56 -32.32 27.23
N GLN A 104 36.35 -33.64 27.38
CA GLN A 104 35.26 -34.33 26.69
C GLN A 104 33.87 -33.77 27.09
N THR A 105 33.72 -33.32 28.34
CA THR A 105 32.50 -32.66 28.84
C THR A 105 32.26 -31.33 28.12
N ASP A 106 33.30 -30.51 27.95
CA ASP A 106 33.19 -29.23 27.23
C ASP A 106 32.76 -29.45 25.78
N ARG A 107 33.37 -30.43 25.10
CA ARG A 107 33.03 -30.80 23.73
C ARG A 107 31.58 -31.30 23.61
N SER A 108 31.10 -32.04 24.62
CA SER A 108 29.70 -32.46 24.70
C SER A 108 28.76 -31.26 24.83
N ASN A 109 29.09 -30.29 25.68
CA ASN A 109 28.28 -29.08 25.86
C ASN A 109 28.24 -28.22 24.58
N TYR A 110 29.37 -28.06 23.88
CA TYR A 110 29.39 -27.36 22.59
C TYR A 110 28.52 -28.05 21.54
N SER A 111 28.52 -29.39 21.50
CA SER A 111 27.65 -30.14 20.60
C SER A 111 26.17 -29.92 20.91
N VAL A 112 25.80 -29.85 22.20
CA VAL A 112 24.40 -29.58 22.61
C VAL A 112 23.98 -28.19 22.15
N GLU A 113 24.81 -27.16 22.38
CA GLU A 113 24.55 -25.80 21.93
C GLU A 113 24.43 -25.73 20.39
N PHE A 114 25.33 -26.39 19.67
CA PHE A 114 25.30 -26.45 18.20
C PHE A 114 24.00 -27.06 17.66
N THR A 115 23.54 -28.17 18.25
CA THR A 115 22.27 -28.80 17.84
C THR A 115 21.07 -27.91 18.16
N GLN A 116 21.08 -27.17 19.27
CA GLN A 116 20.03 -26.21 19.59
C GLN A 116 19.97 -25.07 18.56
N LEU A 117 21.13 -24.52 18.17
CA LEU A 117 21.21 -23.48 17.13
C LEU A 117 20.74 -24.02 15.77
N GLN A 118 21.10 -25.24 15.41
CA GLN A 118 20.60 -25.90 14.19
C GLN A 118 19.07 -26.04 14.21
N SER A 119 18.49 -26.48 15.33
CA SER A 119 17.04 -26.58 15.49
C SER A 119 16.36 -25.22 15.39
N TYR A 120 16.94 -24.18 15.97
CA TYR A 120 16.43 -22.81 15.88
C TYR A 120 16.39 -22.30 14.43
N ILE A 121 17.47 -22.50 13.67
CA ILE A 121 17.53 -22.11 12.25
C ILE A 121 16.47 -22.88 11.44
N SER A 122 16.30 -24.17 11.70
CA SER A 122 15.25 -24.96 11.02
C SER A 122 13.83 -24.48 11.37
N ASP A 123 13.59 -24.03 12.61
CA ASP A 123 12.29 -23.53 13.07
C ASP A 123 11.91 -22.19 12.39
N ILE A 124 12.90 -21.35 12.05
CA ILE A 124 12.68 -20.08 11.34
C ILE A 124 11.96 -20.29 10.00
N GLY A 125 12.24 -21.39 9.30
CA GLY A 125 11.57 -21.73 8.03
C GLY A 125 10.04 -21.83 8.15
N SER A 126 9.52 -22.12 9.34
CA SER A 126 8.08 -22.27 9.60
C SER A 126 7.37 -20.97 10.05
N LYS A 127 8.13 -19.89 10.30
CA LYS A 127 7.59 -18.63 10.84
C LYS A 127 6.73 -17.90 9.82
N LYS A 128 5.76 -17.14 10.34
CA LYS A 128 4.71 -16.51 9.54
C LYS A 128 4.54 -15.04 9.90
N PHE A 129 4.19 -14.24 8.91
CA PHE A 129 3.70 -12.88 9.06
C PHE A 129 2.28 -12.81 8.55
N ASN A 130 1.34 -12.41 9.41
CA ASN A 130 -0.09 -12.34 9.08
C ASN A 130 -0.64 -13.62 8.41
N GLY A 131 -0.23 -14.80 8.90
CA GLY A 131 -0.63 -16.10 8.35
C GLY A 131 0.14 -16.57 7.10
N VAL A 132 0.91 -15.69 6.46
CA VAL A 132 1.77 -16.01 5.31
C VAL A 132 3.14 -16.46 5.79
N THR A 133 3.62 -17.60 5.30
CA THR A 133 4.95 -18.14 5.61
C THR A 133 6.06 -17.23 5.08
N LEU A 134 7.02 -16.91 5.94
CA LEU A 134 8.12 -16.00 5.62
C LEU A 134 9.12 -16.62 4.63
N PHE A 135 9.38 -17.93 4.69
CA PHE A 135 10.46 -18.56 3.90
C PHE A 135 9.96 -19.76 3.07
N ALA A 136 8.75 -19.67 2.50
CA ALA A 136 8.24 -20.72 1.63
C ALA A 136 9.10 -20.92 0.37
N SER A 137 9.20 -22.16 -0.10
CA SER A 137 9.97 -22.54 -1.28
C SER A 137 9.36 -22.07 -2.61
N ALA A 138 8.09 -21.66 -2.60
CA ALA A 138 7.42 -21.08 -3.76
C ALA A 138 7.30 -19.56 -3.54
N GLY A 139 7.84 -18.77 -4.47
CA GLY A 139 7.75 -17.31 -4.42
C GLY A 139 6.29 -16.87 -4.33
N ALA A 140 5.93 -16.16 -3.26
CA ALA A 140 4.59 -15.63 -3.11
C ALA A 140 4.34 -14.58 -4.20
N ALA A 141 3.34 -14.80 -5.04
CA ALA A 141 2.95 -13.84 -6.06
C ALA A 141 2.42 -12.56 -5.39
N VAL A 142 3.17 -11.47 -5.49
CA VAL A 142 2.69 -10.15 -5.11
C VAL A 142 1.60 -9.76 -6.12
N THR A 143 0.34 -9.94 -5.73
CA THR A 143 -0.80 -9.52 -6.56
C THR A 143 -1.04 -8.03 -6.30
N ILE A 144 -0.72 -7.21 -7.30
CA ILE A 144 -1.00 -5.76 -7.32
C ILE A 144 -2.37 -5.54 -7.96
#